data_AF-A0A1Z4QJ93-F1
#
_entry.id   AF-A0A1Z4QJ93-F1
#
_cell.length_a   1.000
_cell.length_b   1.000
_cell.length_c   1.000
_cell.angle_alpha   90.00
_cell.angle_beta   90.00
_cell.angle_gamma   90.00
#
_symmetry.space_group_name_H-M   'P 1'
#
loop_
_entity.id
_entity.type
_entity.pdbx_description
1 polymer ?
#
loop_
_entity_poly.entity_id
_entity_poly.type
_entity_poly.pdbx_seq_one_letter_code
_entity_poly.pdbx_strand_id
1 'polypeptide(L)'
;MYRLWWDEAKTATEAQKLEIHRLALLGKNGEIAAQMADNLAGSWKYQSRFREAVHLCKSTLKITQDYRVLHQIARSEEQLGEVEQAQQNYQQALELCPETDEKEKAAIIHNLAFTYANRGDVENAIALYNQSLELWERIDDVQGKAATLHELGIIYANRGDVEKAIALHLLTLVWFWVLA
;
A
#
# COMPACT_ATOMS: atom_id res chain seq x y z
N MET A 1 21.74 18.71 -14.61
CA MET A 1 20.61 18.21 -15.42
C MET A 1 19.70 17.24 -14.66
N TYR A 2 20.21 16.28 -13.87
CA TYR A 2 19.38 15.29 -13.15
C TYR A 2 18.39 15.86 -12.11
N ARG A 3 18.66 17.01 -11.48
CA ARG A 3 17.74 17.63 -10.50
C ARG A 3 16.53 18.34 -11.14
N LEU A 4 16.67 18.87 -12.36
CA LEU A 4 15.58 19.58 -13.06
C LEU A 4 14.48 18.63 -13.53
N TRP A 5 14.85 17.42 -13.95
CA TRP A 5 13.88 16.38 -14.33
C TRP A 5 13.06 15.85 -13.15
N TRP A 6 13.58 16.01 -11.93
CA TRP A 6 13.01 15.43 -10.73
C TRP A 6 11.81 16.24 -10.21
N ASP A 7 11.86 17.57 -10.30
CA ASP A 7 10.71 18.42 -9.97
C ASP A 7 9.61 18.38 -11.04
N GLU A 8 9.98 18.21 -12.32
CA GLU A 8 9.01 18.03 -13.41
C GLU A 8 8.26 16.70 -13.31
N ALA A 9 8.87 15.62 -12.81
CA ALA A 9 8.20 14.32 -12.69
C ALA A 9 7.02 14.31 -11.72
N LYS A 10 7.03 15.18 -10.70
CA LYS A 10 5.91 15.32 -9.75
C LYS A 10 4.69 15.99 -10.38
N THR A 11 4.90 16.93 -11.29
CA THR A 11 3.85 17.66 -12.04
C THR A 11 3.59 17.10 -13.44
N ALA A 12 4.34 16.09 -13.86
CA ALA A 12 4.23 15.45 -15.15
C ALA A 12 2.84 14.82 -15.35
N THR A 13 2.30 15.05 -16.54
CA THR A 13 1.08 14.39 -17.02
C THR A 13 1.26 12.88 -17.06
N GLU A 14 0.16 12.13 -17.02
CA GLU A 14 0.19 10.66 -17.10
C GLU A 14 0.98 10.17 -18.33
N ALA A 15 0.77 10.80 -19.49
CA ALA A 15 1.48 10.46 -20.73
C ALA A 15 2.99 10.64 -20.61
N GLN A 16 3.46 11.72 -19.96
CA GLN A 16 4.89 11.94 -19.71
C GLN A 16 5.46 10.89 -18.76
N LYS A 17 4.75 10.55 -17.68
CA LYS A 17 5.18 9.50 -16.74
C LYS A 17 5.30 8.13 -17.42
N LEU A 18 4.36 7.81 -18.33
CA LEU A 18 4.42 6.58 -19.13
C LEU A 18 5.62 6.57 -20.09
N GLU A 19 5.93 7.68 -20.76
CA GLU A 19 7.11 7.73 -21.63
C GLU A 19 8.41 7.64 -20.83
N ILE A 20 8.49 8.31 -19.67
CA ILE A 20 9.64 8.18 -18.76
C ILE A 20 9.80 6.72 -18.32
N HIS A 21 8.71 6.07 -17.93
CA HIS A 21 8.71 4.65 -17.57
C HIS A 21 9.20 3.77 -18.74
N ARG A 22 8.68 3.98 -19.95
CA ARG A 22 9.09 3.25 -21.16
C ARG A 22 10.58 3.41 -21.45
N LEU A 23 11.10 4.64 -21.38
CA LEU A 23 12.51 4.94 -21.56
C LEU A 23 13.37 4.31 -20.46
N ALA A 24 12.89 4.30 -19.21
CA ALA A 24 13.58 3.64 -18.11
C ALA A 24 13.66 2.12 -18.31
N LEU A 25 12.59 1.48 -18.81
CA LEU A 25 12.63 0.05 -19.17
C LEU A 25 13.65 -0.23 -20.28
N LEU A 26 13.68 0.59 -21.33
CA LEU A 26 14.65 0.44 -22.44
C LEU A 26 16.09 0.66 -21.98
N GLY A 27 16.31 1.64 -21.10
CA GLY A 27 17.60 1.91 -20.48
C GLY A 27 17.98 0.94 -19.36
N LYS A 28 17.12 -0.03 -19.02
CA LYS A 28 17.26 -0.96 -17.89
C LYS A 28 17.53 -0.24 -16.56
N ASN A 29 16.96 0.95 -16.38
CA ASN A 29 17.07 1.71 -15.14
C ASN A 29 15.93 1.32 -14.19
N GLY A 30 16.20 0.31 -13.35
CA GLY A 30 15.22 -0.29 -12.44
C GLY A 30 14.60 0.72 -11.48
N GLU A 31 15.40 1.58 -10.86
CA GLU A 31 14.92 2.54 -9.86
C GLU A 31 13.91 3.54 -10.46
N ILE A 32 14.24 4.12 -11.62
CA ILE A 32 13.34 5.07 -12.29
C ILE A 32 12.06 4.36 -12.74
N ALA A 33 12.18 3.14 -13.28
CA ALA A 33 11.02 2.35 -13.69
C ALA A 33 10.11 2.02 -12.50
N ALA A 34 10.68 1.60 -11.37
CA ALA A 34 9.94 1.32 -10.14
C ALA A 34 9.21 2.56 -9.62
N GLN A 35 9.91 3.69 -9.53
CA GLN A 35 9.33 4.93 -9.04
C GLN A 35 8.18 5.43 -9.93
N MET A 36 8.30 5.33 -11.25
CA MET A 36 7.23 5.72 -12.17
C MET A 36 6.05 4.74 -12.11
N ALA A 37 6.33 3.43 -12.02
CA ALA A 37 5.31 2.41 -11.90
C ALA A 37 4.50 2.57 -10.61
N ASP A 38 5.16 2.79 -9.47
CA ASP A 38 4.52 3.04 -8.18
C ASP A 38 3.57 4.24 -8.25
N ASN A 39 4.06 5.38 -8.75
CA ASN A 39 3.25 6.60 -8.88
C ASN A 39 2.03 6.42 -9.81
N LEU A 40 2.22 5.79 -10.98
CA LEU A 40 1.15 5.56 -11.95
C LEU A 40 0.13 4.55 -11.43
N ALA A 41 0.58 3.41 -10.91
CA ALA A 41 -0.29 2.37 -10.37
C ALA A 41 -1.11 2.90 -9.18
N GLY A 42 -0.48 3.67 -8.28
CA GLY A 42 -1.15 4.33 -7.18
C GLY A 42 -2.26 5.28 -7.64
N SER A 43 -2.02 6.08 -8.68
CA SER A 43 -3.03 6.98 -9.28
C SER A 43 -4.16 6.21 -9.96
N TRP A 44 -3.83 5.22 -10.78
CA TRP A 44 -4.78 4.42 -11.54
C TRP A 44 -5.72 3.60 -10.67
N LYS A 45 -5.27 3.19 -9.48
CA LYS A 45 -6.13 2.57 -8.48
C LYS A 45 -7.31 3.47 -8.10
N TYR A 46 -7.11 4.78 -7.93
CA TYR A 46 -8.20 5.72 -7.65
C TYR A 46 -9.13 5.96 -8.87
N GLN A 47 -8.67 5.61 -10.06
CA GLN A 47 -9.45 5.65 -11.31
C GLN A 47 -10.05 4.28 -11.66
N SER A 48 -9.95 3.28 -10.79
CA SER A 48 -10.39 1.89 -11.02
C SER A 48 -9.71 1.19 -12.22
N ARG A 49 -8.55 1.67 -12.65
CA ARG A 49 -7.76 1.13 -13.77
C ARG A 49 -6.81 0.03 -13.30
N PHE A 50 -7.33 -0.95 -12.56
CA PHE A 50 -6.54 -1.99 -11.88
C PHE A 50 -5.79 -2.89 -12.86
N ARG A 51 -6.42 -3.28 -13.98
CA ARG A 51 -5.76 -4.13 -15.00
C ARG A 51 -4.54 -3.46 -15.63
N GLU A 52 -4.62 -2.15 -15.86
CA GLU A 52 -3.50 -1.36 -16.40
C GLU A 52 -2.37 -1.25 -15.37
N ALA A 53 -2.72 -1.01 -14.10
CA ALA A 53 -1.76 -1.00 -12.99
C ALA A 53 -1.01 -2.34 -12.87
N VAL A 54 -1.73 -3.47 -12.88
CA VAL A 54 -1.11 -4.81 -12.86
C VAL A 54 -0.19 -5.00 -14.06
N HIS A 55 -0.62 -4.63 -15.27
CA HIS A 55 0.22 -4.77 -16.46
C HIS A 55 1.52 -3.96 -16.37
N LEU A 56 1.42 -2.69 -15.94
CA LEU A 56 2.57 -1.80 -15.76
C LEU A 56 3.53 -2.36 -14.70
N CYS A 57 3.02 -2.78 -13.55
CA CYS A 57 3.83 -3.37 -12.49
C CYS A 57 4.50 -4.66 -12.95
N LYS A 58 3.79 -5.58 -13.62
CA LYS A 58 4.37 -6.82 -14.19
C LYS A 58 5.49 -6.53 -15.18
N SER A 59 5.35 -5.49 -16.02
CA SER A 59 6.42 -5.10 -16.95
C SER A 59 7.68 -4.60 -16.22
N THR A 60 7.49 -3.91 -15.10
CA THR A 60 8.57 -3.35 -14.27
C THR A 60 9.29 -4.44 -13.50
N LEU A 61 8.53 -5.38 -12.91
CA LEU A 61 9.04 -6.50 -12.12
C LEU A 61 9.91 -7.47 -12.92
N LYS A 62 9.79 -7.48 -14.26
CA LYS A 62 10.70 -8.24 -15.14
C LYS A 62 12.12 -7.69 -15.15
N ILE A 63 12.31 -6.40 -14.83
CA ILE A 63 13.61 -5.73 -14.84
C ILE A 63 14.14 -5.52 -13.43
N THR A 64 13.27 -5.14 -12.49
CA THR A 64 13.65 -4.78 -11.12
C THR A 64 12.63 -5.31 -10.12
N GLN A 65 13.11 -5.98 -9.07
CA GLN A 65 12.28 -6.44 -7.97
C GLN A 65 12.26 -5.34 -6.91
N ASP A 66 11.19 -4.54 -6.89
CA ASP A 66 11.03 -3.41 -5.97
C ASP A 66 9.77 -3.61 -5.12
N TYR A 67 9.91 -3.42 -3.81
CA TYR A 67 8.84 -3.64 -2.82
C TYR A 67 7.64 -2.71 -3.03
N ARG A 68 7.85 -1.47 -3.50
CA ARG A 68 6.76 -0.51 -3.78
C ARG A 68 5.92 -0.99 -4.95
N VAL A 69 6.57 -1.50 -6.00
CA VAL A 69 5.88 -2.05 -7.18
C VAL A 69 5.11 -3.32 -6.82
N LEU A 70 5.71 -4.21 -6.01
CA LEU A 70 5.05 -5.40 -5.47
C LEU A 70 3.86 -5.05 -4.56
N HIS A 71 3.96 -3.98 -3.79
CA HIS A 71 2.87 -3.48 -3.00
C HIS A 71 1.70 -2.98 -3.87
N GLN A 72 1.97 -2.17 -4.90
CA GLN A 72 0.91 -1.64 -5.77
C GLN A 72 0.24 -2.70 -6.66
N ILE A 73 1.00 -3.68 -7.14
CA ILE A 73 0.42 -4.81 -7.89
C ILE A 73 -0.49 -5.65 -6.98
N ALA A 74 -0.05 -5.96 -5.76
CA ALA A 74 -0.85 -6.72 -4.81
C ALA A 74 -2.19 -6.04 -4.52
N ARG A 75 -2.17 -4.72 -4.30
CA ARG A 75 -3.40 -3.92 -4.12
C ARG A 75 -4.32 -3.98 -5.33
N SER A 76 -3.76 -3.95 -6.53
CA SER A 76 -4.55 -3.98 -7.76
C SER A 76 -5.13 -5.38 -8.03
N GLU A 77 -4.37 -6.44 -7.72
CA GLU A 77 -4.80 -7.84 -7.81
C GLU A 77 -5.91 -8.15 -6.80
N GLU A 78 -5.81 -7.63 -5.58
CA GLU A 78 -6.86 -7.76 -4.56
C GLU A 78 -8.20 -7.18 -5.06
N GLN A 79 -8.18 -5.99 -5.68
CA GLN A 79 -9.38 -5.37 -6.26
C GLN A 79 -9.93 -6.14 -7.47
N LEU A 80 -9.10 -6.93 -8.14
CA LEU A 80 -9.50 -7.82 -9.24
C LEU A 80 -10.00 -9.19 -8.74
N GLY A 81 -9.90 -9.49 -7.44
CA GLY A 81 -10.25 -10.78 -6.84
C GLY A 81 -9.15 -11.84 -6.97
N GLU A 82 -7.93 -11.47 -7.40
CA GLU A 82 -6.75 -12.34 -7.47
C GLU A 82 -6.07 -12.42 -6.10
N VAL A 83 -6.82 -12.87 -5.08
CA VAL A 83 -6.46 -12.77 -3.65
C VAL A 83 -5.19 -13.55 -3.31
N GLU A 84 -5.00 -14.73 -3.88
CA GLU A 84 -3.80 -15.55 -3.64
C GLU A 84 -2.53 -14.89 -4.17
N GLN A 85 -2.58 -14.30 -5.38
CA GLN A 85 -1.45 -13.58 -5.96
C GLN A 85 -1.14 -12.31 -5.17
N ALA A 86 -2.19 -11.57 -4.79
CA ALA A 86 -2.03 -10.38 -3.95
C ALA A 86 -1.31 -10.70 -2.64
N GLN A 87 -1.72 -11.77 -1.95
CA GLN A 87 -1.07 -12.20 -0.70
C GLN A 87 0.40 -12.54 -0.90
N GLN A 88 0.75 -13.27 -1.95
CA GLN A 88 2.15 -13.61 -2.26
C GLN A 88 2.98 -12.35 -2.53
N ASN A 89 2.43 -11.42 -3.32
CA ASN A 89 3.10 -10.16 -3.65
C ASN A 89 3.25 -9.26 -2.42
N TYR A 90 2.26 -9.20 -1.51
CA TYR A 90 2.41 -8.49 -0.24
C TYR A 90 3.49 -9.10 0.66
N GLN A 91 3.55 -10.43 0.76
CA GLN A 91 4.60 -11.11 1.54
C GLN A 91 5.98 -10.82 0.96
N GLN A 92 6.13 -10.91 -0.36
CA GLN A 92 7.38 -10.59 -1.04
C GLN A 92 7.75 -9.11 -0.89
N ALA A 93 6.78 -8.20 -0.96
CA ALA A 93 6.99 -6.78 -0.71
C ALA A 93 7.50 -6.55 0.71
N LEU A 94 6.92 -7.22 1.70
CA LEU A 94 7.32 -7.10 3.11
C LEU A 94 8.75 -7.61 3.34
N GLU A 95 9.13 -8.72 2.73
CA GLU A 95 10.49 -9.28 2.82
C GLU A 95 11.55 -8.35 2.20
N LEU A 96 11.21 -7.65 1.12
CA LEU A 96 12.10 -6.74 0.42
C LEU A 96 12.09 -5.31 0.98
N CYS A 97 11.09 -4.96 1.79
CA CYS A 97 10.94 -3.62 2.35
C CYS A 97 12.05 -3.36 3.39
N PRO A 98 12.87 -2.30 3.22
CA PRO A 98 13.93 -1.99 4.16
C PRO A 98 13.37 -1.47 5.48
N GLU A 99 14.03 -1.78 6.60
CA GLU A 99 13.63 -1.28 7.93
C GLU A 99 13.58 0.26 8.02
N THR A 100 14.31 0.96 7.15
CA THR A 100 14.30 2.42 7.10
C THR A 100 13.02 3.01 6.51
N ASP A 101 12.24 2.24 5.75
CA ASP A 101 10.98 2.67 5.15
C ASP A 101 9.79 2.16 5.97
N GLU A 102 9.71 2.62 7.21
CA GLU A 102 8.68 2.20 8.16
C GLU A 102 7.27 2.53 7.69
N LYS A 103 7.13 3.60 6.90
CA LYS A 103 5.86 4.03 6.31
C LYS A 103 5.36 3.01 5.30
N GLU A 104 6.17 2.62 4.33
CA GLU A 104 5.74 1.64 3.35
C GLU A 104 5.55 0.26 4.00
N LYS A 105 6.42 -0.11 4.95
CA LYS A 105 6.31 -1.35 5.72
C LYS A 105 4.97 -1.44 6.45
N ALA A 106 4.55 -0.37 7.13
CA ALA A 106 3.26 -0.30 7.80
C ALA A 106 2.08 -0.43 6.81
N ALA A 107 2.17 0.21 5.65
CA ALA A 107 1.14 0.11 4.62
C ALA A 107 1.00 -1.31 4.03
N ILE A 108 2.14 -1.99 3.79
CA ILE A 108 2.15 -3.37 3.32
C ILE A 108 1.52 -4.30 4.36
N ILE A 109 1.90 -4.17 5.63
CA ILE A 109 1.35 -4.99 6.73
C ILE A 109 -0.15 -4.76 6.88
N HIS A 110 -0.61 -3.50 6.83
CA HIS A 110 -2.03 -3.15 6.87
C HIS A 110 -2.82 -3.84 5.74
N ASN A 111 -2.35 -3.74 4.51
CA ASN A 111 -3.07 -4.32 3.37
C ASN A 111 -3.02 -5.86 3.39
N LEU A 112 -1.90 -6.45 3.84
CA LEU A 112 -1.83 -7.89 4.05
C LEU A 112 -2.84 -8.35 5.11
N ALA A 113 -2.97 -7.62 6.21
CA ALA A 113 -3.97 -7.89 7.25
C ALA A 113 -5.40 -7.85 6.71
N PHE A 114 -5.71 -6.86 5.86
CA PHE A 114 -6.98 -6.76 5.15
C PHE A 114 -7.26 -8.00 4.28
N THR A 115 -6.25 -8.47 3.54
CA THR A 115 -6.36 -9.70 2.76
C THR A 115 -6.66 -10.92 3.65
N TYR A 116 -5.99 -11.08 4.79
CA TYR A 116 -6.27 -12.17 5.74
C TYR A 116 -7.68 -12.08 6.33
N ALA A 117 -8.14 -10.88 6.69
CA ALA A 117 -9.48 -10.66 7.21
C ALA A 117 -10.56 -11.07 6.20
N ASN A 118 -10.40 -10.69 4.93
CA ASN A 118 -11.33 -11.05 3.86
C ASN A 118 -11.39 -12.55 3.58
N ARG A 119 -10.31 -13.30 3.87
CA ARG A 119 -10.28 -14.76 3.77
C ARG A 119 -10.84 -15.46 5.02
N GLY A 120 -11.22 -14.70 6.05
CA GLY A 120 -11.75 -15.21 7.32
C GLY A 120 -10.67 -15.61 8.33
N ASP A 121 -9.39 -15.37 8.05
CA ASP A 121 -8.29 -15.60 8.99
C ASP A 121 -8.10 -14.39 9.90
N VAL A 122 -9.09 -14.22 10.78
CA VAL A 122 -9.25 -12.99 11.56
C VAL A 122 -8.17 -12.83 12.65
N GLU A 123 -7.67 -13.92 13.23
CA GLU A 123 -6.63 -13.82 14.27
C GLU A 123 -5.31 -13.29 13.69
N ASN A 124 -4.90 -13.81 12.52
CA ASN A 124 -3.70 -13.32 11.84
C ASN A 124 -3.89 -11.88 11.36
N ALA A 125 -5.09 -11.53 10.88
CA ALA A 125 -5.41 -10.15 10.51
C ALA A 125 -5.26 -9.18 11.70
N ILE A 126 -5.80 -9.53 12.88
CA ILE A 126 -5.67 -8.68 14.08
C ILE A 126 -4.20 -8.53 14.49
N ALA A 127 -3.43 -9.61 14.47
CA ALA A 127 -2.00 -9.55 14.80
C ALA A 127 -1.23 -8.62 13.87
N LEU A 128 -1.47 -8.72 12.56
CA LEU A 128 -0.84 -7.85 11.56
C LEU A 128 -1.32 -6.40 11.67
N TYR A 129 -2.61 -6.16 11.88
CA TYR A 129 -3.10 -4.79 12.10
C TYR A 129 -2.48 -4.13 13.33
N ASN A 130 -2.30 -4.86 14.44
CA ASN A 130 -1.60 -4.30 15.60
C ASN A 130 -0.13 -3.97 15.29
N GLN A 131 0.58 -4.83 14.56
CA GLN A 131 1.94 -4.53 14.10
C GLN A 131 1.99 -3.28 13.20
N SER A 132 1.04 -3.15 12.27
CA SER A 132 0.93 -1.95 11.44
C SER A 132 0.63 -0.70 12.28
N LEU A 133 -0.23 -0.81 13.30
CA LEU A 133 -0.60 0.29 14.17
C LEU A 133 0.61 0.80 14.97
N GLU A 134 1.41 -0.11 15.54
CA GLU A 134 2.65 0.24 16.26
C GLU A 134 3.63 1.01 15.36
N LEU A 135 3.76 0.62 14.09
CA LEU A 135 4.58 1.34 13.13
C LEU A 135 4.03 2.74 12.83
N TRP A 136 2.72 2.85 12.58
CA TRP A 136 2.07 4.14 12.36
C TRP A 136 2.18 5.07 13.58
N GLU A 137 2.14 4.50 14.79
CA GLU A 137 2.42 5.18 16.04
C GLU A 137 3.83 5.73 16.12
N ARG A 138 4.83 4.92 15.80
CA ARG A 138 6.24 5.32 15.85
C ARG A 138 6.58 6.47 14.89
N ILE A 139 5.92 6.53 13.73
CA ILE A 139 6.16 7.59 12.72
C ILE A 139 5.14 8.73 12.76
N ASP A 140 4.25 8.75 13.76
CA ASP A 140 3.20 9.75 13.93
C ASP A 140 2.27 9.96 12.71
N ASP A 141 2.02 8.91 11.92
CA ASP A 141 1.10 8.97 10.78
C ASP A 141 -0.35 8.75 11.23
N VAL A 142 -1.06 9.86 11.45
CA VAL A 142 -2.44 9.85 11.95
C VAL A 142 -3.40 9.15 10.99
N GLN A 143 -3.18 9.27 9.67
CA GLN A 143 -4.08 8.68 8.68
C GLN A 143 -3.95 7.16 8.66
N GLY A 144 -2.72 6.64 8.70
CA GLY A 144 -2.44 5.20 8.81
C GLY A 144 -3.00 4.59 10.10
N LYS A 145 -2.85 5.28 11.24
CA LYS A 145 -3.47 4.89 12.52
C LYS A 145 -4.99 4.78 12.39
N ALA A 146 -5.64 5.82 11.88
CA ALA A 146 -7.10 5.88 11.77
C ALA A 146 -7.64 4.77 10.86
N ALA A 147 -7.00 4.53 9.71
CA ALA A 147 -7.39 3.44 8.81
C ALA A 147 -7.26 2.07 9.49
N THR A 148 -6.16 1.81 10.19
CA THR A 148 -5.91 0.54 10.88
C THR A 148 -6.89 0.28 12.03
N LEU A 149 -7.15 1.31 12.84
CA LEU A 149 -8.13 1.24 13.93
C LEU A 149 -9.56 1.04 13.41
N HIS A 150 -9.89 1.63 12.27
CA HIS A 150 -11.19 1.44 11.62
C HIS A 150 -11.42 -0.04 11.25
N GLU A 151 -10.45 -0.66 10.60
CA GLU A 151 -10.51 -2.08 10.22
C GLU A 151 -10.60 -3.01 11.45
N LEU A 152 -9.79 -2.75 12.48
CA LEU A 152 -9.90 -3.48 13.75
C LEU A 152 -11.29 -3.32 14.39
N GLY A 153 -11.85 -2.11 14.37
CA GLY A 153 -13.20 -1.83 14.87
C GLY A 153 -14.27 -2.65 14.14
N ILE A 154 -14.19 -2.74 12.81
CA ILE A 154 -15.07 -3.58 11.99
C ILE A 154 -14.93 -5.05 12.40
N ILE A 155 -13.71 -5.55 12.55
CA ILE A 155 -13.46 -6.93 12.96
C ILE A 155 -14.10 -7.26 14.31
N TYR A 156 -13.89 -6.42 15.33
CA TYR A 156 -14.47 -6.64 16.65
C TYR A 156 -16.00 -6.53 16.65
N ALA A 157 -16.55 -5.61 15.87
CA ALA A 157 -18.00 -5.49 15.69
C ALA A 157 -18.59 -6.77 15.07
N ASN A 158 -17.96 -7.30 14.02
CA ASN A 158 -18.38 -8.55 13.36
C ASN A 158 -18.28 -9.77 14.27
N ARG A 159 -17.38 -9.75 15.27
CA ARG A 159 -17.26 -10.80 16.30
C ARG A 159 -18.25 -10.66 17.46
N GLY A 160 -19.05 -9.59 17.50
CA GLY A 160 -19.96 -9.29 18.60
C GLY A 160 -19.28 -8.72 19.85
N ASP A 161 -17.99 -8.35 19.77
CA ASP A 161 -17.27 -7.65 20.84
C ASP A 161 -17.53 -6.14 20.69
N VAL A 162 -18.78 -5.76 20.97
CA VAL A 162 -19.29 -4.39 20.77
C VAL A 162 -18.55 -3.38 21.64
N GLU A 163 -18.11 -3.77 22.84
CA GLU A 163 -17.37 -2.90 23.76
C GLU A 163 -16.01 -2.51 23.18
N LYS A 164 -15.23 -3.47 22.65
CA LYS A 164 -13.96 -3.16 21.98
C LYS A 164 -14.15 -2.38 20.69
N ALA A 165 -15.18 -2.69 19.90
CA ALA A 165 -15.49 -1.94 18.68
C ALA A 165 -15.79 -0.46 19.00
N ILE A 166 -16.58 -0.18 20.04
CA ILE A 166 -16.86 1.19 20.49
C ILE A 166 -15.59 1.88 20.99
N ALA A 167 -14.76 1.19 21.77
CA ALA A 167 -13.50 1.76 22.27
C ALA A 167 -12.57 2.19 21.12
N LEU A 168 -12.40 1.33 20.10
CA LEU A 168 -11.59 1.64 18.92
C LEU A 168 -12.19 2.77 18.09
N HIS A 169 -13.51 2.83 17.96
CA HIS A 169 -14.20 3.92 17.27
C HIS A 169 -14.06 5.27 18.00
N LEU A 170 -14.10 5.27 19.34
CA LEU A 170 -13.86 6.47 20.12
C LEU A 170 -12.41 6.93 20.04
N LEU A 171 -11.45 5.99 20.03
CA LEU A 171 -10.04 6.30 19.80
C LEU A 171 -9.85 7.02 18.47
N THR A 172 -10.37 6.49 17.35
CA THR A 172 -10.24 7.16 16.05
C THR A 172 -10.81 8.57 16.03
N LEU A 173 -11.96 8.80 16.69
CA LEU A 173 -12.58 10.12 16.79
C LEU A 173 -11.77 11.08 17.66
N VAL A 174 -11.23 10.63 18.80
CA VAL A 174 -10.41 11.49 19.67
C VAL A 174 -9.17 11.98 18.93
N TRP A 175 -8.52 11.12 18.15
CA TRP A 175 -7.37 11.53 17.31
C TRP A 175 -7.76 12.52 16.22
N PHE A 176 -8.96 12.41 15.65
CA PHE A 176 -9.47 13.36 14.65
C PHE A 176 -9.74 14.76 15.25
N TRP A 177 -10.12 14.84 16.52
CA TRP A 177 -10.44 16.11 17.21
C TRP A 177 -9.25 16.78 17.89
N VAL A 178 -8.24 16.02 18.34
CA VAL A 178 -7.08 16.57 19.06
C VAL A 178 -6.05 17.23 18.13
N LEU A 179 -6.11 16.97 16.82
CA LEU A 179 -5.10 17.40 15.84
C LEU A 179 -5.66 18.23 14.66
N ALA A 180 -6.94 18.64 14.72
CA ALA A 180 -7.58 19.55 13.75
C ALA A 180 -7.71 20.98 14.33
#